data_AF-A0A645G0A6-F1
#
_entry.id   AF-A0A645G0A6-F1
#
_cell.length_a   1.000
_cell.length_b   1.000
_cell.length_c   1.000
_cell.angle_alpha   90.00
_cell.angle_beta   90.00
_cell.angle_gamma   90.00
#
_symmetry.space_group_name_H-M   'P 1'
#
loop_
_entity.id
_entity.type
_entity.pdbx_description
1 polymer ?
#
loop_
_entity_poly.entity_id
_entity_poly.type
_entity_poly.pdbx_seq_one_letter_code
_entity_poly.pdbx_strand_id
1 'polypeptide(L)'
;MSRGKVIVSTKVGMKVGTEPEDEGTSAKAIAKQLDASLKRLNTDYIDLYYLHRFDGNVAVEEILRAMQSAVFAGKIRYYGVSNYSAEQLRALLAAADALHLPRPVVCQPPLSMLKQDALSELIPLCASEDIAVIPYQIYQGGLLTGKYQRGMEPPKGSRAEEKPAWLSSPDEALYDKLEAIEAGAKSRGISMSAYALRWTLEQPAVVSAIVGVKSERQVDDAIAAIG
;
A
#
# COMPACT_ATOMS: atom_id res chain seq x y z
N MET A 1 0.10 22.85 8.41
CA MET A 1 -1.19 22.19 8.75
C MET A 1 -1.12 21.70 10.19
N SER A 2 -2.22 21.77 10.95
CA SER A 2 -2.28 21.21 12.31
C SER A 2 -2.29 19.68 12.25
N ARG A 3 -1.60 19.01 13.19
CA ARG A 3 -1.50 17.54 13.26
C ARG A 3 -2.84 16.81 13.18
N GLY A 4 -3.90 17.37 13.76
CA GLY A 4 -5.25 16.79 13.75
C GLY A 4 -6.01 16.88 12.41
N LYS A 5 -5.43 17.50 11.37
CA LYS A 5 -6.04 17.59 10.02
C LYS A 5 -5.43 16.60 9.02
N VAL A 6 -4.47 15.79 9.45
CA VAL A 6 -3.76 14.84 8.59
C VAL A 6 -3.77 13.46 9.22
N ILE A 7 -3.98 12.44 8.40
CA ILE A 7 -3.81 11.03 8.79
C ILE A 7 -2.39 10.62 8.40
N VAL A 8 -1.56 10.34 9.39
CA VAL A 8 -0.18 9.90 9.19
C VAL A 8 -0.12 8.39 9.32
N SER A 9 0.39 7.73 8.27
CA SER A 9 0.68 6.30 8.30
C SER A 9 2.17 6.01 8.10
N THR A 10 2.67 4.97 8.76
CA THR A 10 4.04 4.46 8.56
C THR A 10 4.08 2.96 8.87
N LYS A 11 5.24 2.31 8.74
CA LYS A 11 5.34 0.85 8.70
C LYS A 11 6.57 0.32 9.46
N VAL A 12 6.49 -0.95 9.88
CA VAL A 12 7.56 -1.74 10.52
C VAL A 12 7.75 -3.07 9.82
N GLY A 13 8.96 -3.63 9.83
CA GLY A 13 9.22 -5.02 9.43
C GLY A 13 10.25 -5.19 8.32
N MET A 14 10.49 -4.15 7.53
CA MET A 14 11.60 -4.13 6.57
C MET A 14 12.88 -3.70 7.27
N LYS A 15 14.03 -4.16 6.77
CA LYS A 15 15.34 -3.73 7.26
C LYS A 15 15.56 -2.23 7.04
N VAL A 16 15.83 -1.50 8.12
CA VAL A 16 16.10 -0.05 8.11
C VAL A 16 17.43 0.34 8.74
N GLY A 17 18.20 -0.65 9.22
CA GLY A 17 19.47 -0.45 9.93
C GLY A 17 20.26 -1.75 10.04
N THR A 18 21.26 -1.74 10.91
CA THR A 18 22.21 -2.86 11.09
C THR A 18 21.92 -3.72 12.30
N GLU A 19 21.20 -3.20 13.30
CA GLU A 19 20.90 -3.94 14.52
C GLU A 19 19.81 -4.98 14.28
N PRO A 20 19.75 -6.06 15.09
CA PRO A 20 18.70 -7.07 14.97
C PRO A 20 17.28 -6.49 15.01
N GLU A 21 17.02 -5.50 15.86
CA GLU A 21 15.72 -4.84 16.00
C GLU A 21 15.43 -3.80 14.89
N ASP A 22 16.35 -3.57 13.96
CA ASP A 22 16.12 -2.72 12.79
C ASP A 22 15.47 -3.46 11.62
N GLU A 23 14.97 -4.68 11.86
CA GLU A 23 14.21 -5.50 10.92
C GLU A 23 13.16 -6.34 11.67
N GLY A 24 12.14 -6.83 10.95
CA GLY A 24 11.19 -7.80 11.49
C GLY A 24 10.16 -7.22 12.45
N THR A 25 9.40 -8.11 13.07
CA THR A 25 8.18 -7.76 13.81
C THR A 25 8.13 -8.31 15.23
N SER A 26 9.28 -8.67 15.81
CA SER A 26 9.37 -8.97 17.24
C SER A 26 8.89 -7.78 18.08
N ALA A 27 8.43 -8.03 19.30
CA ALA A 27 7.94 -6.96 20.18
C ALA A 27 9.00 -5.87 20.41
N LYS A 28 10.28 -6.27 20.49
CA LYS A 28 11.42 -5.33 20.61
C LYS A 28 11.61 -4.50 19.34
N ALA A 29 11.56 -5.13 18.15
CA ALA A 29 11.68 -4.44 16.88
C ALA A 29 10.53 -3.44 16.67
N ILE A 30 9.29 -3.85 16.96
CA ILE A 30 8.10 -2.99 16.90
C ILE A 30 8.27 -1.77 17.79
N ALA A 31 8.62 -1.97 19.07
CA ALA A 31 8.77 -0.87 20.02
C ALA A 31 9.88 0.11 19.59
N LYS A 32 11.08 -0.40 19.25
CA LYS A 32 12.22 0.41 18.83
C LYS A 32 11.91 1.23 17.56
N GLN A 33 11.36 0.58 16.53
CA GLN A 33 11.10 1.23 15.25
C GLN A 33 9.92 2.20 15.31
N LEU A 34 8.94 1.94 16.18
CA LEU A 34 7.84 2.87 16.45
C LEU A 34 8.37 4.16 17.08
N ASP A 35 9.18 4.05 18.12
CA ASP A 35 9.78 5.21 18.80
C ASP A 35 10.69 6.02 17.85
N ALA A 36 11.47 5.32 17.03
CA ALA A 36 12.28 5.96 16.01
C ALA A 36 11.42 6.68 14.95
N SER A 37 10.27 6.12 14.58
CA SER A 37 9.34 6.73 13.63
C SER A 37 8.66 7.97 14.20
N LEU A 38 8.16 7.90 15.44
CA LEU A 38 7.58 9.05 16.15
C LEU A 38 8.57 10.20 16.26
N LYS A 39 9.82 9.91 16.62
CA LYS A 39 10.90 10.90 16.68
C LYS A 39 11.15 11.57 15.32
N ARG A 40 11.25 10.80 14.23
CA ARG A 40 11.49 11.35 12.88
C ARG A 40 10.30 12.15 12.35
N LEU A 41 9.08 11.70 12.63
CA LEU A 41 7.84 12.37 12.25
C LEU A 41 7.50 13.56 13.15
N ASN A 42 8.23 13.73 14.26
CA ASN A 42 8.03 14.78 15.25
C ASN A 42 6.56 14.86 15.73
N THR A 43 6.02 13.71 16.16
CA THR A 43 4.64 13.54 16.61
C THR A 43 4.59 12.50 17.73
N ASP A 44 3.63 12.65 18.65
CA ASP A 44 3.45 11.71 19.77
C ASP A 44 2.65 10.47 19.38
N TYR A 45 1.95 10.52 18.25
CA TYR A 45 1.15 9.40 17.75
C TYR A 45 1.15 9.28 16.21
N ILE A 46 0.94 8.05 15.75
CA ILE A 46 0.69 7.67 14.35
C ILE A 46 -0.77 7.23 14.23
N ASP A 47 -1.49 7.67 13.20
CA ASP A 47 -2.89 7.28 13.01
C ASP A 47 -2.99 5.81 12.60
N LEU A 48 -2.10 5.37 11.69
CA LEU A 48 -2.13 4.03 11.16
C LEU A 48 -0.72 3.43 11.01
N TYR A 49 -0.45 2.36 11.75
CA TYR A 49 0.85 1.69 11.75
C TYR A 49 0.78 0.32 11.09
N TYR A 50 1.57 0.08 10.05
CA TYR A 50 1.49 -1.16 9.28
C TYR A 50 2.58 -2.16 9.65
N LEU A 51 2.19 -3.44 9.78
CA LEU A 51 3.10 -4.57 9.53
C LEU A 51 3.40 -4.59 8.03
N HIS A 52 4.64 -4.27 7.65
CA HIS A 52 5.01 -4.01 6.25
C HIS A 52 5.09 -5.28 5.39
N ARG A 53 5.32 -6.44 6.01
CA ARG A 53 5.31 -7.77 5.39
C ARG A 53 4.95 -8.81 6.43
N PHE A 54 4.48 -9.97 5.97
CA PHE A 54 4.36 -11.13 6.84
C PHE A 54 5.74 -11.57 7.35
N ASP A 55 5.81 -11.94 8.63
CA ASP A 55 7.04 -12.38 9.29
C ASP A 55 6.78 -13.74 9.95
N GLY A 56 7.19 -14.81 9.25
CA GLY A 56 7.00 -16.18 9.72
C GLY A 56 7.96 -16.59 10.85
N ASN A 57 8.88 -15.72 11.28
CA ASN A 57 9.85 -16.04 12.31
C ASN A 57 9.42 -15.58 13.71
N VAL A 58 8.31 -14.85 13.82
CA VAL A 58 7.80 -14.30 15.08
C VAL A 58 6.41 -14.89 15.35
N ALA A 59 6.17 -15.32 16.58
CA ALA A 59 4.87 -15.83 16.98
C ALA A 59 3.79 -14.75 16.82
N VAL A 60 2.65 -15.12 16.24
CA VAL A 60 1.55 -14.17 15.96
C VAL A 60 1.04 -13.50 17.24
N GLU A 61 1.03 -14.24 18.34
CA GLU A 61 0.68 -13.76 19.68
C GLU A 61 1.58 -12.60 20.14
N GLU A 62 2.88 -12.70 19.88
CA GLU A 62 3.86 -11.66 20.24
C GLU A 62 3.59 -10.38 19.44
N ILE A 63 3.38 -10.51 18.13
CA ILE A 63 3.07 -9.39 17.23
C ILE A 63 1.78 -8.70 17.69
N LEU A 64 0.72 -9.45 17.93
CA LEU A 64 -0.58 -8.91 18.34
C LEU A 64 -0.51 -8.19 19.69
N ARG A 65 0.20 -8.75 20.67
CA ARG A 65 0.40 -8.10 21.98
C ARG A 65 1.26 -6.85 21.88
N ALA A 66 2.27 -6.84 21.00
CA ALA A 66 3.07 -5.64 20.75
C ALA A 66 2.22 -4.52 20.13
N MET A 67 1.35 -4.85 19.16
CA MET A 67 0.41 -3.88 18.57
C MET A 67 -0.61 -3.37 19.58
N GLN A 68 -1.20 -4.24 20.41
CA GLN A 68 -2.07 -3.82 21.50
C GLN A 68 -1.36 -2.87 22.46
N SER A 69 -0.12 -3.18 22.84
CA SER A 69 0.68 -2.33 23.74
C SER A 69 0.91 -0.95 23.14
N ALA A 70 1.18 -0.86 21.83
CA ALA A 70 1.34 0.40 21.12
C ALA A 70 0.05 1.23 21.06
N VAL A 71 -1.11 0.57 20.88
CA VAL A 71 -2.43 1.21 20.91
C VAL A 71 -2.73 1.74 22.32
N PHE A 72 -2.55 0.92 23.35
CA PHE A 72 -2.85 1.30 24.74
C PHE A 72 -1.92 2.40 25.26
N ALA A 73 -0.66 2.43 24.80
CA ALA A 73 0.26 3.52 25.07
C ALA A 73 -0.09 4.82 24.32
N GLY A 74 -1.10 4.81 23.43
CA GLY A 74 -1.52 5.97 22.64
C GLY A 74 -0.54 6.36 21.52
N LYS A 75 0.51 5.56 21.29
CA LYS A 75 1.54 5.79 20.27
C LYS A 75 1.03 5.52 18.85
N ILE A 76 0.05 4.64 18.72
CA ILE A 76 -0.69 4.40 17.47
C ILE A 76 -2.19 4.45 17.74
N ARG A 77 -3.00 4.86 16.76
CA ARG A 77 -4.48 4.78 16.86
C ARG A 77 -4.99 3.44 16.36
N TYR A 78 -4.52 3.04 15.18
CA TYR A 78 -4.87 1.78 14.55
C TYR A 78 -3.63 1.13 13.94
N TYR A 79 -3.74 -0.16 13.64
CA TYR A 79 -2.73 -0.87 12.87
C TYR A 79 -3.35 -1.58 11.66
N GLY A 80 -2.50 -1.86 10.68
CA GLY A 80 -2.85 -2.58 9.47
C GLY A 80 -1.76 -3.54 9.03
N VAL A 81 -2.01 -4.22 7.91
CA VAL A 81 -1.04 -5.13 7.29
C VAL A 81 -0.75 -4.70 5.86
N SER A 82 0.43 -5.04 5.35
CA SER A 82 0.85 -4.81 3.98
C SER A 82 1.56 -6.05 3.47
N ASN A 83 1.35 -6.43 2.21
CA ASN A 83 1.98 -7.60 1.59
C ASN A 83 1.69 -8.93 2.32
N TYR A 84 0.45 -9.13 2.75
CA TYR A 84 -0.05 -10.40 3.27
C TYR A 84 -0.83 -11.12 2.17
N SER A 85 -0.75 -12.45 2.13
CA SER A 85 -1.71 -13.27 1.38
C SER A 85 -3.06 -13.33 2.11
N ALA A 86 -4.10 -13.79 1.41
CA ALA A 86 -5.42 -14.02 2.04
C ALA A 86 -5.32 -15.03 3.19
N GLU A 87 -4.54 -16.09 3.02
CA GLU A 87 -4.29 -17.10 4.06
C GLU A 87 -3.62 -16.49 5.29
N GLN A 88 -2.56 -15.71 5.10
CA GLN A 88 -1.82 -15.07 6.20
C GLN A 88 -2.69 -14.06 6.95
N LEU A 89 -3.47 -13.25 6.24
CA LEU A 89 -4.41 -12.32 6.88
C LEU A 89 -5.48 -13.08 7.65
N ARG A 90 -6.09 -14.12 7.08
CA ARG A 90 -7.08 -14.94 7.76
C ARG A 90 -6.55 -15.56 9.05
N ALA A 91 -5.32 -16.09 9.02
CA ALA A 91 -4.67 -16.65 10.21
C ALA A 91 -4.44 -15.59 11.30
N LEU A 92 -4.00 -14.37 10.91
CA LEU A 92 -3.82 -13.26 11.84
C LEU A 92 -5.15 -12.82 12.48
N LEU A 93 -6.23 -12.73 11.70
CA LEU A 93 -7.57 -12.38 12.20
C LEU A 93 -8.07 -13.43 13.19
N ALA A 94 -7.97 -14.72 12.83
CA ALA A 94 -8.38 -15.82 13.71
C ALA A 94 -7.60 -15.82 15.04
N ALA A 95 -6.29 -15.55 15.01
CA ALA A 95 -5.48 -15.44 16.21
C ALA A 95 -5.88 -14.22 17.08
N ALA A 96 -6.14 -13.07 16.47
CA ALA A 96 -6.61 -11.89 17.18
C ALA A 96 -7.95 -12.14 17.89
N ASP A 97 -8.89 -12.78 17.19
CA ASP A 97 -10.21 -13.14 17.73
C ASP A 97 -10.10 -14.13 18.89
N ALA A 98 -9.31 -15.20 18.73
CA ALA A 98 -9.11 -16.22 19.75
C ALA A 98 -8.43 -15.68 21.03
N LEU A 99 -7.58 -14.67 20.89
CA LEU A 99 -6.85 -14.05 22.01
C LEU A 99 -7.55 -12.82 22.58
N HIS A 100 -8.69 -12.42 22.01
CA HIS A 100 -9.38 -11.16 22.30
C HIS A 100 -8.46 -9.94 22.20
N LEU A 101 -7.61 -9.92 21.18
CA LEU A 101 -6.71 -8.81 20.86
C LEU A 101 -7.29 -7.97 19.71
N PRO A 102 -6.89 -6.69 19.57
CA PRO A 102 -7.34 -5.86 18.47
C PRO A 102 -7.02 -6.51 17.11
N ARG A 103 -7.94 -6.42 16.14
CA ARG A 103 -7.74 -6.81 14.73
C ARG A 103 -7.02 -5.68 13.95
N PRO A 104 -6.29 -5.98 12.87
CA PRO A 104 -5.89 -4.94 11.91
C PRO A 104 -7.15 -4.33 11.30
N VAL A 105 -7.14 -3.04 10.98
CA VAL A 105 -8.31 -2.36 10.38
C VAL A 105 -8.19 -2.19 8.87
N VAL A 106 -7.02 -2.48 8.30
CA VAL A 106 -6.69 -2.16 6.91
C VAL A 106 -5.58 -3.05 6.34
N CYS A 107 -5.74 -3.41 5.07
CA CYS A 107 -4.77 -4.11 4.25
C CYS A 107 -4.24 -3.18 3.14
N GLN A 108 -2.93 -3.21 2.91
CA GLN A 108 -2.24 -2.45 1.87
C GLN A 108 -1.56 -3.39 0.85
N PRO A 109 -2.30 -3.89 -0.17
CA PRO A 109 -1.73 -4.72 -1.22
C PRO A 109 -1.26 -3.90 -2.43
N PRO A 110 -0.38 -4.45 -3.28
CA PRO A 110 -0.23 -3.94 -4.63
C PRO A 110 -1.50 -4.29 -5.43
N LEU A 111 -2.10 -3.31 -6.10
CA LEU A 111 -3.28 -3.51 -6.95
C LEU A 111 -3.24 -2.52 -8.11
N SER A 112 -3.47 -3.01 -9.32
CA SER A 112 -3.64 -2.18 -10.52
C SER A 112 -4.31 -2.97 -11.64
N MET A 113 -4.68 -2.32 -12.73
CA MET A 113 -5.21 -3.01 -13.92
C MET A 113 -4.24 -4.04 -14.50
N LEU A 114 -2.93 -3.94 -14.23
CA LEU A 114 -1.92 -4.92 -14.67
C LEU A 114 -1.55 -5.95 -13.59
N LYS A 115 -1.94 -5.71 -12.34
CA LYS A 115 -1.62 -6.57 -11.19
C LYS A 115 -2.88 -6.77 -10.35
N GLN A 116 -3.57 -7.86 -10.64
CA GLN A 116 -4.91 -8.15 -10.15
C GLN A 116 -4.94 -9.34 -9.17
N ASP A 117 -3.78 -9.88 -8.78
CA ASP A 117 -3.68 -11.06 -7.91
C ASP A 117 -4.48 -10.92 -6.61
N ALA A 118 -4.56 -9.71 -6.05
CA ALA A 118 -5.30 -9.44 -4.83
C ALA A 118 -6.83 -9.57 -5.00
N LEU A 119 -7.37 -9.49 -6.22
CA LEU A 119 -8.81 -9.52 -6.47
C LEU A 119 -9.43 -10.90 -6.31
N SER A 120 -8.64 -11.98 -6.41
CA SER A 120 -9.17 -13.35 -6.35
C SER A 120 -9.57 -13.76 -4.92
N GLU A 121 -8.72 -13.47 -3.95
CA GLU A 121 -8.89 -13.99 -2.58
C GLU A 121 -8.72 -12.91 -1.50
N LEU A 122 -7.72 -12.04 -1.62
CA LEU A 122 -7.38 -11.08 -0.56
C LEU A 122 -8.42 -9.99 -0.40
N ILE A 123 -8.85 -9.37 -1.50
CA ILE A 123 -9.86 -8.31 -1.50
C ILE A 123 -11.24 -8.84 -1.10
N PRO A 124 -11.71 -10.00 -1.61
CA PRO A 124 -12.93 -10.63 -1.11
C PRO A 124 -12.89 -10.93 0.39
N LEU A 125 -11.76 -11.43 0.91
CA LEU A 125 -11.57 -11.63 2.35
C LEU A 125 -11.67 -10.29 3.11
N CYS A 126 -11.00 -9.25 2.62
CA CYS A 126 -11.06 -7.93 3.26
C CYS A 126 -12.50 -7.40 3.33
N ALA A 127 -13.27 -7.56 2.25
CA ALA A 127 -14.66 -7.16 2.20
C ALA A 127 -15.56 -7.97 3.15
N SER A 128 -15.32 -9.28 3.32
CA SER A 128 -16.12 -10.11 4.23
C SER A 128 -15.79 -9.91 5.70
N GLU A 129 -14.57 -9.45 6.01
CA GLU A 129 -14.04 -9.31 7.36
C GLU A 129 -14.01 -7.85 7.86
N ASP A 130 -14.67 -6.93 7.12
CA ASP A 130 -14.70 -5.49 7.37
C ASP A 130 -13.31 -4.85 7.49
N ILE A 131 -12.36 -5.30 6.67
CA ILE A 131 -11.00 -4.77 6.58
C ILE A 131 -10.93 -3.80 5.39
N ALA A 132 -10.58 -2.55 5.66
CA ALA A 132 -10.39 -1.57 4.60
C ALA A 132 -9.20 -1.94 3.69
N VAL A 133 -9.23 -1.53 2.43
CA VAL A 133 -8.12 -1.72 1.48
C VAL A 133 -7.61 -0.35 1.03
N ILE A 134 -6.30 -0.15 1.15
CA ILE A 134 -5.60 1.03 0.63
C ILE A 134 -4.44 0.54 -0.24
N PRO A 135 -4.64 0.31 -1.55
CA PRO A 135 -3.62 -0.27 -2.39
C PRO A 135 -2.52 0.74 -2.75
N TYR A 136 -1.35 0.18 -3.11
CA TYR A 136 -0.24 0.91 -3.68
C TYR A 136 0.13 0.35 -5.08
N GLN A 137 1.07 1.00 -5.77
CA GLN A 137 1.46 0.64 -7.14
C GLN A 137 0.29 0.67 -8.16
N ILE A 138 -0.70 1.55 -7.93
CA ILE A 138 -1.88 1.68 -8.79
C ILE A 138 -1.54 2.05 -10.24
N TYR A 139 -0.37 2.68 -10.46
CA TYR A 139 0.14 3.03 -11.79
C TYR A 139 1.28 2.16 -12.29
N GLN A 140 1.72 1.14 -11.53
CA GLN A 140 2.83 0.23 -11.89
C GLN A 140 4.09 0.98 -12.39
N GLY A 141 4.62 1.87 -11.56
CA GLY A 141 5.79 2.68 -11.92
C GLY A 141 5.54 3.73 -13.03
N GLY A 142 4.28 3.93 -13.40
CA GLY A 142 3.84 4.90 -14.41
C GLY A 142 3.45 4.27 -15.75
N LEU A 143 3.44 2.94 -15.86
CA LEU A 143 2.94 2.22 -17.04
C LEU A 143 1.50 2.61 -17.36
N LEU A 144 0.66 2.77 -16.34
CA LEU A 144 -0.75 3.13 -16.49
C LEU A 144 -1.02 4.65 -16.57
N THR A 145 -0.07 5.43 -17.10
CA THR A 145 -0.26 6.88 -17.32
C THR A 145 -0.20 7.28 -18.79
N GLY A 146 -0.03 6.34 -19.72
CA GLY A 146 0.06 6.58 -21.16
C GLY A 146 1.38 7.18 -21.65
N LYS A 147 2.38 7.34 -20.76
CA LYS A 147 3.66 7.98 -21.09
C LYS A 147 4.70 7.03 -21.72
N TYR A 148 4.46 5.72 -21.66
CA TYR A 148 5.32 4.70 -22.26
C TYR A 148 4.59 4.14 -23.48
N GLN A 149 5.19 4.28 -24.66
CA GLN A 149 4.57 3.93 -25.94
C GLN A 149 5.47 2.98 -26.71
N ARG A 150 4.85 2.08 -27.48
CA ARG A 150 5.55 1.08 -28.29
C ARG A 150 6.53 1.76 -29.25
N GLY A 151 7.75 1.25 -29.33
CA GLY A 151 8.80 1.77 -30.21
C GLY A 151 9.35 3.16 -29.84
N MET A 152 8.92 3.76 -28.73
CA MET A 152 9.39 5.05 -28.26
C MET A 152 10.34 4.87 -27.08
N GLU A 153 11.37 5.72 -27.01
CA GLU A 153 12.24 5.76 -25.84
C GLU A 153 11.45 6.23 -24.59
N PRO A 154 11.73 5.67 -23.41
CA PRO A 154 11.15 6.15 -22.16
C PRO A 154 11.38 7.65 -21.95
N PRO A 155 10.40 8.41 -21.44
CA PRO A 155 10.59 9.83 -21.17
C PRO A 155 11.73 10.08 -20.17
N LYS A 156 12.46 11.19 -20.34
CA LYS A 156 13.49 11.64 -19.39
C LYS A 156 12.91 11.88 -17.99
N GLY A 157 13.68 11.56 -16.95
CA GLY A 157 13.27 11.63 -15.55
C GLY A 157 12.18 10.62 -15.17
N SER A 158 11.87 9.66 -16.04
CA SER A 158 10.87 8.63 -15.76
C SER A 158 11.43 7.53 -14.87
N ARG A 159 10.53 6.70 -14.31
CA ARG A 159 10.94 5.57 -13.45
C ARG A 159 11.81 4.56 -14.20
N ALA A 160 11.58 4.42 -15.52
CA ALA A 160 12.33 3.52 -16.38
C ALA A 160 13.80 3.91 -16.49
N GLU A 161 14.11 5.22 -16.47
CA GLU A 161 15.49 5.72 -16.51
C GLU A 161 16.15 5.60 -15.13
N GLU A 162 15.47 6.03 -14.06
CA GLU A 162 16.07 6.07 -12.71
C GLU A 162 16.20 4.70 -12.05
N LYS A 163 15.21 3.82 -12.25
CA LYS A 163 15.10 2.52 -11.57
C LYS A 163 14.51 1.47 -12.53
N PRO A 164 15.23 1.09 -13.61
CA PRO A 164 14.73 0.14 -14.61
C PRO A 164 14.32 -1.20 -13.99
N ALA A 165 15.05 -1.68 -12.98
CA ALA A 165 14.72 -2.91 -12.26
C ALA A 165 13.36 -2.92 -11.54
N TRP A 166 12.70 -1.76 -11.42
CA TRP A 166 11.39 -1.62 -10.78
C TRP A 166 10.23 -1.63 -11.77
N LEU A 167 10.52 -1.72 -13.07
CA LEU A 167 9.54 -1.89 -14.12
C LEU A 167 9.70 -3.27 -14.74
N SER A 168 8.59 -3.90 -15.10
CA SER A 168 8.63 -5.03 -16.01
C SER A 168 9.26 -4.56 -17.33
N SER A 169 10.25 -5.31 -17.84
CA SER A 169 10.74 -5.09 -19.20
C SER A 169 9.55 -5.20 -20.14
N PRO A 170 9.20 -4.13 -20.88
CA PRO A 170 8.02 -4.17 -21.73
C PRO A 170 8.24 -5.19 -22.84
N ASP A 171 7.38 -6.20 -22.88
CA ASP A 171 7.21 -7.08 -24.03
C ASP A 171 6.00 -6.62 -24.85
N GLU A 172 5.84 -7.20 -26.05
CA GLU A 172 4.72 -6.86 -26.94
C GLU A 172 3.35 -7.08 -26.24
N ALA A 173 3.25 -8.13 -25.40
CA ALA A 173 2.02 -8.44 -24.66
C ALA A 173 1.67 -7.37 -23.61
N LEU A 174 2.66 -6.76 -22.97
CA LEU A 174 2.44 -5.63 -22.07
C LEU A 174 1.94 -4.41 -22.87
N TYR A 175 2.54 -4.11 -24.02
CA TYR A 175 2.08 -3.00 -24.85
C TYR A 175 0.65 -3.19 -25.34
N ASP A 176 0.26 -4.40 -25.76
CA ASP A 176 -1.12 -4.71 -26.16
C ASP A 176 -2.11 -4.39 -25.03
N LYS A 177 -1.76 -4.73 -23.78
CA LYS A 177 -2.57 -4.41 -22.60
C LYS A 177 -2.64 -2.90 -22.35
N LEU A 178 -1.51 -2.19 -22.45
CA LEU A 178 -1.46 -0.74 -22.23
C LEU A 178 -2.31 0.01 -23.27
N GLU A 179 -2.19 -0.37 -24.54
CA GLU A 179 -2.96 0.21 -25.64
C GLU A 179 -4.46 -0.05 -25.48
N ALA A 180 -4.86 -1.26 -25.05
CA ALA A 180 -6.25 -1.58 -24.74
C ALA A 180 -6.81 -0.74 -23.58
N ILE A 181 -6.03 -0.55 -22.52
CA ILE A 181 -6.42 0.29 -21.37
C ILE A 181 -6.51 1.77 -21.79
N GLU A 182 -5.59 2.25 -22.62
CA GLU A 182 -5.61 3.62 -23.13
C GLU A 182 -6.83 3.85 -24.04
N ALA A 183 -7.17 2.91 -24.92
CA ALA A 183 -8.38 2.96 -25.72
C ALA A 183 -9.66 3.02 -24.85
N GLY A 184 -9.70 2.24 -23.76
CA GLY A 184 -10.76 2.31 -22.76
C GLY A 184 -10.89 3.70 -22.12
N ALA A 185 -9.77 4.30 -21.71
CA ALA A 185 -9.74 5.65 -21.16
C ALA A 185 -10.23 6.70 -22.19
N LYS A 186 -9.75 6.62 -23.43
CA LYS A 186 -10.17 7.51 -24.54
C LYS A 186 -11.66 7.43 -24.80
N SER A 187 -12.25 6.24 -24.78
CA SER A 187 -13.71 6.07 -24.97
C SER A 187 -14.56 6.76 -23.90
N ARG A 188 -13.95 7.07 -22.74
CA ARG A 188 -14.56 7.77 -21.60
C ARG A 188 -14.18 9.25 -21.52
N GLY A 189 -13.39 9.75 -22.48
CA GLY A 189 -12.93 11.14 -22.49
C GLY A 189 -12.01 11.50 -21.31
N ILE A 190 -11.32 10.52 -20.71
CA ILE A 190 -10.42 10.73 -19.57
C ILE A 190 -9.01 10.24 -19.87
N SER A 191 -8.03 10.71 -19.08
CA SER A 191 -6.66 10.25 -19.18
C SER A 191 -6.52 8.79 -18.69
N MET A 192 -5.49 8.10 -19.17
CA MET A 192 -5.20 6.72 -18.73
C MET A 192 -4.92 6.64 -17.22
N SER A 193 -4.26 7.65 -16.64
CA SER A 193 -4.02 7.74 -15.20
C SER A 193 -5.31 7.92 -14.40
N ALA A 194 -6.22 8.79 -14.86
CA ALA A 194 -7.53 8.95 -14.23
C ALA A 194 -8.34 7.66 -14.32
N TYR A 195 -8.30 6.99 -15.45
CA TYR A 195 -8.98 5.71 -15.65
C TYR A 195 -8.47 4.62 -14.69
N ALA A 196 -7.14 4.48 -14.55
CA ALA A 196 -6.53 3.51 -13.65
C ALA A 196 -6.81 3.80 -12.16
N LEU A 197 -6.84 5.07 -11.76
CA LEU A 197 -7.20 5.47 -10.39
C LEU A 197 -8.67 5.18 -10.10
N ARG A 198 -9.59 5.58 -10.99
CA ARG A 198 -11.03 5.29 -10.85
C ARG A 198 -11.30 3.79 -10.76
N TRP A 199 -10.74 3.01 -11.68
CA TRP A 199 -10.85 1.56 -11.66
C TRP A 199 -10.38 0.97 -10.32
N THR A 200 -9.29 1.49 -9.76
CA THR A 200 -8.76 1.01 -8.47
C THR A 200 -9.71 1.31 -7.31
N LEU A 201 -10.27 2.53 -7.28
CA LEU A 201 -11.20 2.98 -6.23
C LEU A 201 -12.56 2.29 -6.29
N GLU A 202 -12.95 1.76 -7.45
CA GLU A 202 -14.19 1.01 -7.65
C GLU A 202 -14.11 -0.44 -7.13
N GLN A 203 -12.93 -0.92 -6.71
CA GLN A 203 -12.78 -2.30 -6.24
C GLN A 203 -13.38 -2.49 -4.82
N PRO A 204 -13.90 -3.70 -4.50
CA PRO A 204 -14.47 -3.98 -3.17
C PRO A 204 -13.51 -3.67 -2.03
N ALA A 205 -14.05 -3.18 -0.92
CA ALA A 205 -13.30 -2.78 0.28
C ALA A 205 -12.22 -1.69 0.08
N VAL A 206 -11.99 -1.20 -1.14
CA VAL A 206 -11.05 -0.09 -1.37
C VAL A 206 -11.67 1.21 -0.89
N VAL A 207 -11.03 1.86 0.08
CA VAL A 207 -11.51 3.11 0.69
C VAL A 207 -10.65 4.32 0.31
N SER A 208 -9.45 4.08 -0.21
CA SER A 208 -8.49 5.09 -0.63
C SER A 208 -7.44 4.42 -1.52
N ALA A 209 -6.56 5.18 -2.18
CA ALA A 209 -5.47 4.64 -2.99
C ALA A 209 -4.19 5.48 -2.81
N ILE A 210 -3.03 4.83 -2.73
CA ILE A 210 -1.74 5.52 -2.65
C ILE A 210 -1.30 5.95 -4.05
N VAL A 211 -1.35 7.25 -4.29
CA VAL A 211 -0.90 7.89 -5.52
C VAL A 211 0.55 8.34 -5.38
N GLY A 212 1.43 7.83 -6.25
CA GLY A 212 2.82 8.30 -6.33
C GLY A 212 2.97 9.41 -7.37
N VAL A 213 3.43 10.58 -6.94
CA VAL A 213 3.60 11.78 -7.79
C VAL A 213 5.04 12.29 -7.74
N LYS A 214 5.46 13.03 -8.78
CA LYS A 214 6.74 13.75 -8.88
C LYS A 214 6.57 15.26 -9.10
N SER A 215 5.35 15.74 -9.32
CA SER A 215 5.05 17.16 -9.51
C SER A 215 3.68 17.53 -8.94
N GLU A 216 3.48 18.81 -8.64
CA GLU A 216 2.21 19.34 -8.17
C GLU A 216 1.07 19.09 -9.16
N ARG A 217 1.33 19.29 -10.46
CA ARG A 217 0.36 18.98 -11.52
C ARG A 217 -0.17 17.54 -11.45
N GLN A 218 0.68 16.56 -11.09
CA GLN A 218 0.22 15.17 -10.96
C GLN A 218 -0.69 14.96 -9.75
N VAL A 219 -0.57 15.81 -8.72
CA VAL A 219 -1.53 15.86 -7.61
C VAL A 219 -2.86 16.39 -8.11
N ASP A 220 -2.85 17.51 -8.83
CA ASP A 220 -4.06 18.13 -9.38
C ASP A 220 -4.79 17.17 -10.33
N ASP A 221 -4.05 16.50 -11.22
CA ASP A 221 -4.59 15.49 -12.15
C ASP A 221 -5.24 14.32 -11.39
N ALA A 222 -4.65 13.88 -10.27
CA ALA A 222 -5.20 12.80 -9.45
C ALA A 222 -6.44 13.23 -8.65
N ILE A 223 -6.49 14.48 -8.19
CA ILE A 223 -7.68 15.05 -7.53
C ILE A 223 -8.81 15.21 -8.55
N ALA A 224 -8.51 15.76 -9.73
CA ALA A 224 -9.50 15.90 -10.81
C ALA A 224 -10.05 14.55 -11.29
N ALA A 225 -9.26 13.48 -11.19
CA ALA A 225 -9.71 12.14 -11.54
C ALA A 225 -10.80 11.58 -10.62
N ILE A 226 -10.98 12.10 -9.40
CA ILE A 226 -12.00 11.58 -8.45
C ILE A 226 -13.21 12.53 -8.29
N GLY A 227 -13.21 13.67 -8.99
CA GLY A 227 -14.31 14.63 -9.07
C GLY A 227 -15.12 14.52 -10.36
#